data_AF-A0A498MQA3-F1
#
_entry.id   AF-A0A498MQA3-F1
#
_cell.length_a   1.000
_cell.length_b   1.000
_cell.length_c   1.000
_cell.angle_alpha   90.00
_cell.angle_beta   90.00
_cell.angle_gamma   90.00
#
_symmetry.space_group_name_H-M   'P 1'
#
loop_
_entity.id
_entity.type
_entity.pdbx_description
1 polymer ?
#
loop_
_entity_poly.entity_id
_entity_poly.type
_entity_poly.pdbx_seq_one_letter_code
_entity_poly.pdbx_strand_id
1 'polypeptide(L)'
;MAIALELFLGNKPVPFVQVDWEKMAIILPLVFTDRIEINVQGVRQTAIRNTALNMSIVLRDVPKLFNLATVMCCQLYRVTCNCFSISDGELQDVGVGLYPSMSLLNHDCQPNCVMIFEGKRLTLRAVRLIKPCEELTISYTDILATSKERRSHLQEQYHFLCQCTRCTTEDKDCDMLAGEKTAWTSLRDTIPHLEQLQSEQRWEELLKESQALLHRCTDVVPDRNIYVLRLLDLATDACISLDDYETALEYGNRALESYKLYYSDPHPSRAVELLRVGKLQHYLGRLEEAQGSFTQAYDIMKVTHGTAHILTNEVRRKLSECQAELGRV
;
A
#
# COMPACT_ATOMS: atom_id res chain seq x y z
N MET A 1 25.35 1.04 8.45
CA MET A 1 24.15 0.19 8.50
C MET A 1 24.39 -0.98 7.56
N ALA A 2 24.62 -2.18 8.08
CA ALA A 2 24.82 -3.37 7.24
C ALA A 2 23.44 -3.81 6.71
N ILE A 3 23.24 -3.71 5.39
CA ILE A 3 22.03 -4.20 4.74
C ILE A 3 22.20 -5.72 4.62
N ALA A 4 21.41 -6.47 5.38
CA ALA A 4 21.33 -7.92 5.21
C ALA A 4 20.63 -8.21 3.88
N LEU A 5 21.38 -8.78 2.94
CA LEU A 5 20.90 -9.25 1.65
C LEU A 5 20.89 -10.78 1.70
N GLU A 6 19.75 -11.39 1.99
CA GLU A 6 19.59 -12.84 1.81
C GLU A 6 19.21 -13.11 0.36
N LEU A 7 20.16 -13.69 -0.39
CA LEU A 7 19.94 -14.18 -1.75
C LEU A 7 19.52 -15.65 -1.69
N PHE A 8 18.38 -15.99 -2.26
CA PHE A 8 17.93 -17.38 -2.43
C PHE A 8 18.08 -17.81 -3.89
N LEU A 9 18.68 -18.98 -4.11
CA LEU A 9 18.70 -19.68 -5.41
C LEU A 9 17.72 -20.86 -5.32
N GLY A 10 16.47 -20.64 -5.71
CA GLY A 10 15.38 -21.60 -5.50
C GLY A 10 15.03 -21.80 -4.02
N ASN A 11 14.70 -23.03 -3.60
CA ASN A 11 14.30 -23.36 -2.21
C ASN A 11 15.46 -23.60 -1.23
N LYS A 12 16.70 -23.26 -1.59
CA LYS A 12 17.87 -23.47 -0.72
C LYS A 12 18.42 -22.13 -0.23
N PRO A 13 18.55 -21.92 1.10
CA PRO A 13 19.23 -20.75 1.62
C PRO A 13 20.70 -20.79 1.19
N VAL A 14 21.20 -19.68 0.63
CA VAL A 14 22.64 -19.49 0.46
C VAL A 14 23.19 -19.04 1.83
N PRO A 15 24.17 -19.74 2.41
CA PRO A 15 24.66 -19.42 3.74
C PRO A 15 25.29 -18.03 3.77
N PHE A 16 25.25 -17.40 4.95
CA PHE A 16 25.76 -16.07 5.29
C PHE A 16 27.13 -15.80 4.65
N VAL A 17 27.14 -15.14 3.50
CA VAL A 17 28.36 -14.56 2.94
C VAL A 17 28.28 -13.08 3.24
N GLN A 18 29.19 -12.60 4.09
CA GLN A 18 29.53 -11.19 4.20
C GLN A 18 29.66 -10.66 2.75
N VAL A 19 28.68 -9.86 2.29
CA VAL A 19 28.53 -9.57 0.85
C VAL A 19 29.75 -8.78 0.39
N ASP A 20 30.70 -9.52 -0.15
CA ASP A 20 31.85 -9.03 -0.85
C ASP A 20 31.35 -8.49 -2.20
N TRP A 21 31.30 -7.16 -2.31
CA TRP A 21 30.70 -6.46 -3.45
C TRP A 21 31.38 -6.79 -4.79
N GLU A 22 32.62 -7.30 -4.76
CA GLU A 22 33.30 -7.84 -5.95
C GLU A 22 32.62 -9.11 -6.50
N LYS A 23 31.97 -9.91 -5.64
CA LYS A 23 31.26 -11.14 -6.05
C LYS A 23 29.84 -10.88 -6.55
N MET A 24 29.23 -9.75 -6.20
CA MET A 24 27.92 -9.31 -6.74
C MET A 24 27.99 -9.00 -8.25
N ALA A 25 29.15 -8.55 -8.73
CA ALA A 25 29.39 -8.32 -10.16
C ALA A 25 29.38 -9.61 -11.01
N ILE A 26 29.55 -10.78 -10.38
CA ILE A 26 29.63 -12.09 -11.06
C ILE A 26 28.25 -12.76 -11.16
N ILE A 27 27.30 -12.44 -10.27
CA ILE A 27 25.99 -13.13 -10.19
C ILE A 27 24.96 -12.55 -11.17
N LEU A 28 25.02 -11.24 -11.45
CA LEU A 28 24.01 -10.53 -12.25
C LEU A 28 24.02 -10.76 -13.77
N PRO A 29 25.13 -11.17 -14.42
CA PRO A 29 25.08 -11.53 -15.84
C PRO A 29 24.44 -12.91 -16.12
N LEU A 30 24.27 -13.77 -15.10
CA LEU A 30 23.97 -15.19 -15.30
C LEU A 30 22.57 -15.65 -14.87
N VAL A 31 21.70 -14.82 -14.30
CA VAL A 31 20.38 -15.27 -13.82
C VAL A 31 19.29 -14.25 -14.13
N PHE A 32 18.92 -14.13 -15.41
CA PHE A 32 17.65 -13.53 -15.83
C PHE A 32 16.63 -14.60 -16.27
N THR A 33 16.77 -15.82 -15.75
CA THR A 33 15.85 -16.93 -16.04
C THR A 33 15.00 -17.36 -14.85
N ASP A 34 15.33 -16.98 -13.61
CA ASP A 34 14.54 -17.35 -12.43
C ASP A 34 14.56 -16.28 -11.32
N ARG A 35 13.48 -16.28 -10.52
CA ARG A 35 13.14 -15.39 -9.41
C ARG A 35 14.36 -14.98 -8.55
N ILE A 36 14.67 -13.68 -8.51
CA ILE A 36 15.66 -13.11 -7.58
C ILE A 36 14.90 -12.58 -6.36
N GLU A 37 15.13 -13.19 -5.21
CA GLU A 37 14.53 -12.77 -3.94
C GLU A 37 15.51 -11.86 -3.19
N ILE A 38 15.06 -10.64 -2.87
CA ILE A 38 15.79 -9.70 -2.02
C ILE A 38 14.90 -9.45 -0.80
N ASN A 39 15.19 -10.09 0.33
CA ASN A 39 14.43 -9.88 1.56
C ASN A 39 15.04 -8.72 2.35
N VAL A 40 14.35 -7.58 2.41
CA VAL A 40 14.69 -6.52 3.35
C VAL A 40 13.46 -6.23 4.20
N GLN A 41 13.46 -6.73 5.44
CA GLN A 41 12.40 -6.45 6.40
C GLN A 41 12.47 -4.98 6.83
N GLY A 42 11.32 -4.31 6.88
CA GLY A 42 11.20 -2.94 7.41
C GLY A 42 11.79 -1.83 6.52
N VAL A 43 12.12 -2.11 5.27
CA VAL A 43 12.68 -1.11 4.34
C VAL A 43 11.66 -0.81 3.25
N ARG A 44 11.04 0.38 3.32
CA ARG A 44 10.17 0.91 2.26
C ARG A 44 10.96 1.03 0.94
N GLN A 45 10.29 0.90 -0.20
CA GLN A 45 10.88 1.09 -1.52
C GLN A 45 11.67 2.42 -1.64
N THR A 46 11.22 3.46 -0.96
CA THR A 46 11.88 4.77 -0.85
C THR A 46 13.29 4.69 -0.21
N ALA A 47 13.50 3.82 0.76
CA ALA A 47 14.80 3.63 1.42
C ALA A 47 15.80 2.87 0.52
N ILE A 48 15.33 1.97 -0.35
CA ILE A 48 16.16 1.35 -1.39
C ILE A 48 16.60 2.39 -2.41
N ARG A 49 15.66 3.24 -2.86
CA ARG A 49 15.95 4.37 -3.76
C ARG A 49 16.97 5.34 -3.16
N ASN A 50 16.80 5.75 -1.89
CA ASN A 50 17.74 6.66 -1.22
C ASN A 50 19.14 6.04 -1.09
N THR A 51 19.22 4.74 -0.80
CA THR A 51 20.50 4.01 -0.78
C THR A 51 21.16 3.96 -2.16
N ALA A 52 20.38 3.68 -3.21
CA ALA A 52 20.85 3.69 -4.59
C ALA A 52 21.33 5.09 -5.05
N LEU A 53 20.59 6.15 -4.67
CA LEU A 53 20.94 7.53 -4.98
C LEU A 53 22.25 7.95 -4.31
N ASN A 54 22.41 7.63 -3.02
CA ASN A 54 23.64 7.90 -2.28
C ASN A 54 24.84 7.16 -2.87
N MET A 55 24.65 5.92 -3.33
CA MET A 55 25.71 5.15 -4.01
C MET A 55 26.12 5.77 -5.35
N SER A 56 25.16 6.31 -6.11
CA SER A 56 25.45 7.00 -7.39
C SER A 56 26.30 8.27 -7.22
N ILE A 57 26.23 8.91 -6.05
CA ILE A 57 27.05 10.07 -5.69
C ILE A 57 28.48 9.62 -5.39
N VAL A 58 28.67 8.57 -4.58
CA VAL A 58 30.00 8.04 -4.21
C VAL A 58 30.76 7.50 -5.43
N LEU A 59 30.06 6.89 -6.39
CA LEU A 59 30.68 6.31 -7.59
C LEU A 59 31.16 7.35 -8.63
N ARG A 60 30.77 8.64 -8.52
CA ARG A 60 31.29 9.70 -9.40
C ARG A 60 32.75 10.05 -9.12
N ASP A 61 33.23 9.82 -7.90
CA ASP A 61 34.53 10.28 -7.44
C ASP A 61 35.68 9.28 -7.65
N VAL A 62 35.43 8.14 -8.33
CA VAL A 62 36.43 7.10 -8.57
C VAL A 62 36.60 6.81 -10.08
N PRO A 63 37.49 7.53 -10.78
CA PRO A 63 37.68 7.42 -12.23
C PRO A 63 38.09 6.03 -12.74
N LYS A 64 38.74 5.22 -11.89
CA LYS A 64 39.24 3.87 -12.24
C LYS A 64 38.16 2.79 -12.26
N LEU A 65 36.96 3.08 -11.76
CA LEU A 65 35.83 2.15 -11.68
C LEU A 65 34.73 2.47 -12.69
N PHE A 66 34.95 3.39 -13.65
CA PHE A 66 33.92 3.92 -14.53
C PHE A 66 32.99 2.84 -15.12
N ASN A 67 33.54 1.76 -15.69
CA ASN A 67 32.74 0.67 -16.24
C ASN A 67 31.97 -0.14 -15.18
N LEU A 68 32.58 -0.42 -14.03
CA LEU A 68 31.93 -1.15 -12.93
C LEU A 68 30.85 -0.29 -12.27
N ALA A 69 31.12 1.00 -12.08
CA ALA A 69 30.20 2.01 -11.58
C ALA A 69 28.98 2.16 -12.50
N THR A 70 29.17 2.20 -13.83
CA THR A 70 28.06 2.23 -14.78
C THR A 70 27.19 0.98 -14.68
N VAL A 71 27.78 -0.21 -14.66
CA VAL A 71 27.04 -1.47 -14.50
C VAL A 71 26.28 -1.51 -13.18
N MET A 72 26.91 -1.13 -12.07
CA MET A 72 26.27 -1.05 -10.76
C MET A 72 25.11 -0.06 -10.74
N CYS A 73 25.28 1.14 -11.31
CA CYS A 73 24.22 2.12 -11.42
C CYS A 73 23.05 1.60 -12.26
N CYS A 74 23.31 0.93 -13.39
CA CYS A 74 22.25 0.32 -14.20
C CYS A 74 21.48 -0.76 -13.42
N GLN A 75 22.17 -1.60 -12.64
CA GLN A 75 21.51 -2.64 -11.85
C GLN A 75 20.69 -2.05 -10.70
N LEU A 76 21.23 -1.05 -9.99
CA LEU A 76 20.49 -0.32 -8.97
C LEU A 76 19.23 0.33 -9.56
N TYR A 77 19.34 0.94 -10.73
CA TYR A 77 18.20 1.53 -11.43
C TYR A 77 17.13 0.50 -11.79
N ARG A 78 17.53 -0.69 -12.25
CA ARG A 78 16.60 -1.79 -12.50
C ARG A 78 15.92 -2.23 -11.22
N VAL A 79 16.64 -2.37 -10.11
CA VAL A 79 16.05 -2.74 -8.82
C VAL A 79 15.06 -1.67 -8.35
N THR A 80 15.41 -0.38 -8.39
CA THR A 80 14.55 0.70 -7.88
C THR A 80 13.25 0.84 -8.66
N CYS A 81 13.28 0.63 -9.97
CA CYS A 81 12.08 0.77 -10.82
C CYS A 81 11.22 -0.50 -10.88
N ASN A 82 11.75 -1.66 -10.49
CA ASN A 82 11.08 -2.95 -10.67
C ASN A 82 10.83 -3.72 -9.37
N CYS A 83 11.18 -3.14 -8.22
CA CYS A 83 10.84 -3.72 -6.93
C CYS A 83 9.39 -3.39 -6.54
N PHE A 84 8.80 -4.31 -5.78
CA PHE A 84 7.43 -4.25 -5.33
C PHE A 84 7.42 -4.23 -3.81
N SER A 85 6.67 -3.32 -3.19
CA SER A 85 6.29 -3.47 -1.79
C SER A 85 5.44 -4.73 -1.64
N ILE A 86 5.91 -5.66 -0.82
CA ILE A 86 5.17 -6.85 -0.42
C ILE A 86 4.31 -6.44 0.77
N SER A 87 3.00 -6.61 0.64
CA SER A 87 2.05 -6.35 1.70
C SER A 87 1.58 -7.63 2.40
N ASP A 88 1.11 -7.49 3.63
CA ASP A 88 0.40 -8.55 4.33
C ASP A 88 -1.10 -8.59 3.96
N GLY A 89 -1.87 -9.41 4.68
CA GLY A 89 -3.31 -9.52 4.47
C GLY A 89 -4.06 -8.22 4.74
N GLU A 90 -3.55 -7.30 5.54
CA GLU A 90 -4.22 -6.02 5.81
C GLU A 90 -3.67 -4.89 4.94
N LEU A 91 -2.96 -5.26 3.85
CA LEU A 91 -2.30 -4.36 2.90
C LEU A 91 -1.21 -3.49 3.53
N GLN A 92 -0.64 -3.90 4.66
CA GLN A 92 0.49 -3.23 5.28
C GLN A 92 1.80 -3.68 4.65
N ASP A 93 2.67 -2.73 4.32
CA ASP A 93 3.99 -3.00 3.72
C ASP A 93 4.90 -3.73 4.72
N VAL A 94 5.23 -5.00 4.43
CA VAL A 94 6.07 -5.85 5.28
C VAL A 94 7.47 -6.10 4.70
N GLY A 95 7.67 -5.81 3.42
CA GLY A 95 8.98 -5.95 2.78
C GLY A 95 8.99 -5.51 1.33
N VAL A 96 10.06 -5.83 0.63
CA VAL A 96 10.23 -5.55 -0.80
C VAL A 96 10.65 -6.82 -1.54
N GLY A 97 10.22 -6.99 -2.78
CA GLY A 97 10.64 -8.11 -3.63
C GLY A 97 10.74 -7.75 -5.11
N LEU A 98 11.48 -8.56 -5.88
CA LEU A 98 11.55 -8.45 -7.34
C LEU A 98 10.73 -9.56 -7.97
N TYR A 99 9.82 -9.17 -8.87
CA TYR A 99 8.96 -10.09 -9.61
C TYR A 99 9.08 -9.80 -11.11
N PRO A 100 10.15 -10.26 -11.79
CA PRO A 100 10.48 -9.84 -13.16
C PRO A 100 9.33 -10.01 -14.17
N SER A 101 8.52 -11.05 -14.03
CA SER A 101 7.36 -11.26 -14.90
C SER A 101 6.24 -10.23 -14.67
N MET A 102 6.08 -9.75 -13.43
CA MET A 102 5.11 -8.72 -13.08
C MET A 102 5.63 -7.31 -13.40
N SER A 103 6.95 -7.13 -13.48
CA SER A 103 7.59 -5.89 -13.94
C SER A 103 7.29 -5.53 -15.40
N LEU A 104 6.65 -6.42 -16.16
CA LEU A 104 6.17 -6.14 -17.53
C LEU A 104 4.86 -5.34 -17.56
N LEU A 105 4.10 -5.30 -16.45
CA LEU A 105 2.79 -4.65 -16.39
C LEU A 105 2.98 -3.16 -16.23
N ASN A 106 2.47 -2.36 -17.17
CA ASN A 106 2.55 -0.91 -17.10
C ASN A 106 1.58 -0.30 -16.08
N HIS A 107 1.82 0.97 -15.77
CA HIS A 107 0.99 1.73 -14.85
C HIS A 107 -0.26 2.32 -15.51
N ASP A 108 -1.40 2.20 -14.82
CA ASP A 108 -2.55 3.09 -15.00
C ASP A 108 -3.10 3.50 -13.62
N CYS A 109 -3.57 4.75 -13.46
CA CYS A 109 -4.23 5.20 -12.23
C CYS A 109 -5.66 4.62 -12.08
N GLN A 110 -6.21 4.01 -13.14
CA GLN A 110 -7.43 3.23 -13.15
C GLN A 110 -7.16 1.84 -13.77
N PRO A 111 -6.37 1.00 -13.06
CA PRO A 111 -5.87 -0.25 -13.62
C PRO A 111 -6.99 -1.26 -13.87
N ASN A 112 -6.69 -2.25 -14.73
CA ASN A 112 -7.58 -3.40 -14.94
C ASN A 112 -7.18 -4.65 -14.15
N CYS A 113 -6.01 -4.62 -13.52
CA CYS A 113 -5.54 -5.66 -12.62
C CYS A 113 -5.15 -5.11 -11.25
N VAL A 114 -5.24 -5.96 -10.24
CA VAL A 114 -4.69 -5.73 -8.89
C VAL A 114 -3.71 -6.84 -8.54
N MET A 115 -2.74 -6.52 -7.70
CA MET A 115 -1.78 -7.48 -7.14
C MET A 115 -2.15 -7.76 -5.69
N ILE A 116 -2.13 -9.04 -5.32
CA ILE A 116 -2.37 -9.48 -3.95
C ILE A 116 -1.26 -10.42 -3.52
N PHE A 117 -0.78 -10.26 -2.29
CA PHE A 117 0.28 -11.04 -1.71
C PHE A 117 -0.26 -12.04 -0.68
N GLU A 118 0.18 -13.29 -0.78
CA GLU A 118 0.08 -14.29 0.29
C GLU A 118 1.49 -14.68 0.72
N GLY A 119 1.95 -14.03 1.79
CA GLY A 119 3.37 -14.03 2.14
C GLY A 119 4.19 -13.47 0.98
N LYS A 120 5.07 -14.28 0.40
CA LYS A 120 5.91 -13.88 -0.75
C LYS A 120 5.27 -14.20 -2.11
N ARG A 121 4.07 -14.79 -2.15
CA ARG A 121 3.42 -15.18 -3.40
C ARG A 121 2.55 -14.04 -3.91
N LEU A 122 2.93 -13.46 -5.04
CA LEU A 122 2.16 -12.44 -5.74
C LEU A 122 1.16 -13.11 -6.69
N THR A 123 -0.11 -12.75 -6.56
CA THR A 123 -1.20 -13.13 -7.48
C THR A 123 -1.72 -11.91 -8.20
N LEU A 124 -1.72 -11.94 -9.53
CA LEU A 124 -2.34 -10.90 -10.37
C LEU A 124 -3.78 -11.29 -10.68
N ARG A 125 -4.74 -10.38 -10.48
CA ARG A 125 -6.15 -10.64 -10.75
C ARG A 125 -6.78 -9.50 -11.54
N ALA A 126 -7.56 -9.83 -12.56
CA ALA A 126 -8.39 -8.87 -13.27
C ALA A 126 -9.54 -8.38 -12.37
N VAL A 127 -9.76 -7.07 -12.33
CA VAL A 127 -10.84 -6.43 -11.55
C VAL A 127 -11.96 -5.88 -12.43
N ARG A 128 -11.81 -5.95 -13.75
CA ARG A 128 -12.86 -5.66 -14.72
C ARG A 128 -12.72 -6.57 -15.93
N LEU A 129 -13.71 -6.55 -16.82
CA LEU A 129 -13.61 -7.21 -18.11
C LEU A 129 -12.45 -6.61 -18.91
N ILE A 130 -11.63 -7.49 -19.50
CA ILE A 130 -10.48 -7.14 -20.32
C ILE A 130 -10.72 -7.67 -21.73
N LYS A 131 -10.66 -6.79 -22.72
CA LYS A 131 -10.86 -7.18 -24.12
C LYS A 131 -9.62 -7.90 -24.66
N PRO A 132 -9.77 -8.76 -25.70
CA PRO A 132 -8.61 -9.31 -26.39
C PRO A 132 -7.65 -8.20 -26.85
N CYS A 133 -6.36 -8.39 -26.61
CA CYS A 133 -5.29 -7.43 -26.91
C CYS A 133 -5.34 -6.11 -26.10
N GLU A 134 -6.22 -5.98 -25.12
CA GLU A 134 -6.15 -4.88 -24.16
C GLU A 134 -4.95 -5.09 -23.23
N GLU A 135 -4.18 -4.03 -23.01
CA GLU A 135 -3.01 -4.05 -22.14
C GLU A 135 -3.40 -4.32 -20.69
N LEU A 136 -2.63 -5.15 -19.99
CA LEU A 136 -2.79 -5.39 -18.55
C LEU A 136 -2.01 -4.31 -17.78
N THR A 137 -2.71 -3.61 -16.89
CA THR A 137 -2.15 -2.50 -16.12
C THR A 137 -2.43 -2.65 -14.63
N ILE A 138 -1.52 -2.12 -13.81
CA ILE A 138 -1.60 -2.07 -12.35
C ILE A 138 -1.36 -0.64 -11.85
N SER A 139 -1.73 -0.31 -10.62
CA SER A 139 -1.30 0.96 -10.01
C SER A 139 0.07 0.79 -9.36
N TYR A 140 1.01 1.69 -9.64
CA TYR A 140 2.34 1.73 -9.01
C TYR A 140 2.38 2.64 -7.78
N THR A 141 1.29 3.36 -7.53
CA THR A 141 1.18 4.40 -6.52
C THR A 141 -0.15 4.24 -5.79
N ASP A 142 -0.22 4.80 -4.59
CA ASP A 142 -1.48 4.94 -3.88
C ASP A 142 -2.44 5.83 -4.70
N ILE A 143 -3.71 5.43 -4.75
CA ILE A 143 -4.73 6.18 -5.45
C ILE A 143 -5.30 7.32 -4.59
N LEU A 144 -5.05 7.34 -3.28
CA LEU A 144 -5.34 8.45 -2.35
C LEU A 144 -4.29 9.56 -2.44
N ALA A 145 -4.05 10.03 -3.66
CA ALA A 145 -3.15 11.12 -3.99
C ALA A 145 -3.69 11.86 -5.21
N THR A 146 -3.51 13.18 -5.25
CA THR A 146 -3.91 14.01 -6.39
C THR A 146 -3.14 13.68 -7.67
N SER A 147 -3.65 14.07 -8.84
CA SER A 147 -2.96 13.86 -10.12
C SER A 147 -1.55 14.45 -10.13
N LYS A 148 -1.34 15.58 -9.46
CA LYS A 148 -0.03 16.22 -9.31
C LYS A 148 0.91 15.38 -8.44
N GLU A 149 0.45 14.92 -7.28
CA GLU A 149 1.25 14.08 -6.39
C GLU A 149 1.62 12.75 -7.07
N ARG A 150 0.65 12.09 -7.73
CA ARG A 150 0.91 10.86 -8.50
C ARG A 150 1.93 11.08 -9.60
N ARG A 151 1.81 12.15 -10.40
CA ARG A 151 2.78 12.48 -11.45
C ARG A 151 4.17 12.78 -10.91
N SER A 152 4.28 13.49 -9.78
CA SER A 152 5.57 13.74 -9.13
C SER A 152 6.22 12.42 -8.71
N HIS A 153 5.47 11.57 -8.00
CA HIS A 153 5.95 10.27 -7.55
C HIS A 153 6.39 9.37 -8.71
N LEU A 154 5.57 9.27 -9.77
CA LEU A 154 5.88 8.45 -10.94
C LEU A 154 7.08 8.97 -11.72
N GLN A 155 7.19 10.29 -11.90
CA GLN A 155 8.34 10.90 -12.57
C GLN A 155 9.63 10.72 -11.77
N GLU A 156 9.54 10.79 -10.45
CA GLU A 156 10.68 10.66 -9.54
C GLU A 156 11.19 9.22 -9.41
N GLN A 157 10.28 8.24 -9.34
CA GLN A 157 10.61 6.84 -9.07
C GLN A 157 10.71 5.98 -10.34
N TYR A 158 9.84 6.22 -11.31
CA TYR A 158 9.71 5.42 -12.53
C TYR A 158 10.06 6.20 -13.81
N HIS A 159 10.38 7.49 -13.69
CA HIS A 159 10.92 8.33 -14.75
C HIS A 159 10.01 8.48 -15.98
N PHE A 160 8.69 8.44 -15.77
CA PHE A 160 7.70 8.73 -16.81
C PHE A 160 6.59 9.65 -16.30
N LEU A 161 5.94 10.34 -17.23
CA LEU A 161 4.77 11.17 -16.97
C LEU A 161 3.49 10.39 -17.32
N CYS A 162 2.62 10.17 -16.33
CA CYS A 162 1.34 9.50 -16.56
C CYS A 162 0.36 10.38 -17.36
N GLN A 163 -0.20 9.81 -18.43
CA GLN A 163 -1.15 10.44 -19.35
C GLN A 163 -2.53 9.75 -19.35
N CYS A 164 -2.81 8.86 -18.39
CA CYS A 164 -4.11 8.20 -18.27
C CYS A 164 -5.25 9.22 -18.10
N THR A 165 -6.48 8.80 -18.37
CA THR A 165 -7.67 9.67 -18.28
C THR A 165 -7.76 10.36 -16.91
N ARG A 166 -7.56 9.63 -15.81
CA ARG A 166 -7.64 10.21 -14.45
C ARG A 166 -6.63 11.34 -14.21
N CYS A 167 -5.42 11.22 -14.73
CA CYS A 167 -4.40 12.26 -14.61
C CYS A 167 -4.67 13.44 -15.56
N THR A 168 -5.17 13.16 -16.76
CA THR A 168 -5.43 14.19 -17.78
C THR A 168 -6.65 15.03 -17.45
N THR A 169 -7.68 14.45 -16.81
CA THR A 169 -8.89 15.16 -16.39
C THR A 169 -8.86 15.62 -14.93
N GLU A 170 -7.75 15.40 -14.21
CA GLU A 170 -7.64 15.69 -12.77
C GLU A 170 -8.78 15.04 -11.95
N ASP A 171 -9.13 13.80 -12.31
CA ASP A 171 -10.26 13.06 -11.75
C ASP A 171 -10.18 12.98 -10.22
N LYS A 172 -11.20 13.53 -9.56
CA LYS A 172 -11.40 13.61 -8.10
C LYS A 172 -10.47 14.56 -7.34
N ASP A 173 -9.54 15.26 -7.99
CA ASP A 173 -8.61 16.16 -7.29
C ASP A 173 -9.35 17.28 -6.51
N CYS A 174 -10.46 17.79 -7.05
CA CYS A 174 -11.31 18.78 -6.37
C CYS A 174 -11.95 18.23 -5.08
N ASP A 175 -12.40 16.97 -5.08
CA ASP A 175 -12.97 16.32 -3.90
C ASP A 175 -11.89 16.00 -2.87
N MET A 176 -10.73 15.53 -3.32
CA MET A 176 -9.58 15.20 -2.47
C MET A 176 -9.07 16.41 -1.69
N LEU A 177 -9.16 17.61 -2.26
CA LEU A 177 -8.72 18.87 -1.67
C LEU A 177 -9.89 19.78 -1.24
N ALA A 178 -11.08 19.21 -1.04
CA ALA A 178 -12.26 19.96 -0.60
C ALA A 178 -12.06 20.56 0.81
N GLY A 179 -12.71 21.69 1.08
CA GLY A 179 -12.62 22.41 2.36
C GLY A 179 -11.64 23.59 2.34
N GLU A 180 -11.45 24.22 3.50
CA GLU A 180 -10.59 25.39 3.64
C GLU A 180 -9.10 25.03 3.43
N LYS A 181 -8.44 25.70 2.47
CA LYS A 181 -7.07 25.39 2.06
C LYS A 181 -6.04 25.46 3.18
N THR A 182 -6.09 26.51 3.98
CA THR A 182 -5.25 26.72 5.16
C THR A 182 -5.41 25.59 6.17
N ALA A 183 -6.65 25.14 6.41
CA ALA A 183 -6.96 24.07 7.35
C ALA A 183 -6.40 22.72 6.87
N TRP A 184 -6.72 22.28 5.65
CA TRP A 184 -6.21 21.00 5.16
C TRP A 184 -4.71 21.01 4.87
N THR A 185 -4.12 22.17 4.56
CA THR A 185 -2.65 22.30 4.42
C THR A 185 -1.97 22.06 5.76
N SER A 186 -2.50 22.64 6.83
CA SER A 186 -2.00 22.38 8.19
C SER A 186 -2.13 20.91 8.58
N LEU A 187 -3.22 20.23 8.20
CA LEU A 187 -3.36 18.78 8.44
C LEU A 187 -2.28 17.99 7.71
N ARG A 188 -2.13 18.21 6.40
CA ARG A 188 -1.13 17.54 5.57
C ARG A 188 0.26 17.63 6.18
N ASP A 189 0.63 18.81 6.66
CA ASP A 189 1.98 19.06 7.19
C ASP A 189 2.19 18.37 8.56
N THR A 190 1.11 18.08 9.31
CA THR A 190 1.17 17.35 10.60
C THR A 190 1.12 15.83 10.44
N ILE A 191 0.51 15.29 9.37
CA ILE A 191 0.38 13.83 9.16
C ILE A 191 1.71 13.06 9.33
N PRO A 192 2.86 13.50 8.78
CA PRO A 192 4.12 12.77 8.96
C PRO A 192 4.53 12.60 10.43
N HIS A 193 4.20 13.56 11.29
CA HIS A 193 4.43 13.45 12.73
C HIS A 193 3.54 12.38 13.37
N LEU A 194 2.26 12.33 12.97
CA LEU A 194 1.31 11.33 13.48
C LEU A 194 1.69 9.91 13.02
N GLU A 195 2.11 9.74 11.77
CA GLU A 195 2.64 8.48 11.26
C GLU A 195 3.89 8.03 12.04
N GLN A 196 4.73 8.99 12.47
CA GLN A 196 5.87 8.69 13.35
C GLN A 196 5.39 8.18 14.71
N LEU A 197 4.42 8.86 15.36
CA LEU A 197 3.85 8.41 16.64
C LEU A 197 3.24 6.99 16.53
N GLN A 198 2.55 6.70 15.41
CA GLN A 198 2.05 5.36 15.11
C GLN A 198 3.19 4.33 15.06
N SER A 199 4.28 4.63 14.34
CA SER A 199 5.44 3.73 14.23
C SER A 199 6.14 3.50 15.58
N GLU A 200 6.11 4.50 16.46
CA GLU A 200 6.63 4.45 17.83
C GLU A 200 5.63 3.82 18.82
N GLN A 201 4.43 3.44 18.37
CA GLN A 201 3.34 2.88 19.17
C GLN A 201 2.88 3.80 20.33
N ARG A 202 2.99 5.12 20.13
CA ARG A 202 2.57 6.14 21.11
C ARG A 202 1.09 6.48 20.94
N TRP A 203 0.25 5.47 21.16
CA TRP A 203 -1.18 5.49 20.83
C TRP A 203 -1.97 6.57 21.55
N GLU A 204 -1.69 6.83 22.83
CA GLU A 204 -2.38 7.87 23.61
C GLU A 204 -2.15 9.28 23.05
N GLU A 205 -0.90 9.59 22.69
CA GLU A 205 -0.52 10.88 22.12
C GLU A 205 -1.08 11.03 20.71
N LEU A 206 -0.96 9.97 19.89
CA LEU A 206 -1.53 9.91 18.54
C LEU A 206 -3.04 10.17 18.57
N LEU A 207 -3.78 9.50 19.47
CA LEU A 207 -5.23 9.68 19.57
C LEU A 207 -5.58 11.10 20.01
N LYS A 208 -4.91 11.61 21.05
CA LYS A 208 -5.16 12.96 21.58
C LYS A 208 -4.94 14.03 20.52
N GLU A 209 -3.84 13.97 19.80
CA GLU A 209 -3.55 14.93 18.72
C GLU A 209 -4.53 14.78 17.57
N SER A 210 -4.84 13.54 17.18
CA SER A 210 -5.79 13.28 16.09
C SER A 210 -7.19 13.82 16.40
N GLN A 211 -7.68 13.62 17.63
CA GLN A 211 -8.96 14.16 18.09
C GLN A 211 -8.99 15.69 18.08
N ALA A 212 -7.91 16.33 18.55
CA ALA A 212 -7.80 17.79 18.53
C ALA A 212 -7.82 18.34 17.09
N LEU A 213 -7.16 17.65 16.15
CA LEU A 213 -7.17 18.01 14.73
C LEU A 213 -8.54 17.76 14.08
N LEU A 214 -9.18 16.63 14.35
CA LEU A 214 -10.52 16.32 13.83
C LEU A 214 -11.54 17.36 14.31
N HIS A 215 -11.51 17.72 15.60
CA HIS A 215 -12.39 18.76 16.15
C HIS A 215 -12.16 20.13 15.49
N ARG A 216 -10.91 20.49 15.18
CA ARG A 216 -10.60 21.73 14.45
C ARG A 216 -11.10 21.72 13.00
N CYS A 217 -11.26 20.54 12.41
CA CYS A 217 -11.67 20.38 11.02
C CYS A 217 -13.17 20.20 10.84
N THR A 218 -13.90 19.95 11.93
CA THR A 218 -15.37 19.90 11.94
C THR A 218 -15.95 21.10 11.19
N ASP A 219 -16.82 20.84 10.22
CA ASP A 219 -17.48 21.82 9.33
C ASP A 219 -16.55 22.68 8.43
N VAL A 220 -15.23 22.56 8.56
CA VAL A 220 -14.24 23.32 7.78
C VAL A 220 -13.65 22.48 6.64
N VAL A 221 -13.35 21.21 6.92
CA VAL A 221 -12.79 20.27 5.96
C VAL A 221 -13.64 18.99 5.99
N PRO A 222 -14.32 18.63 4.87
CA PRO A 222 -15.20 17.47 4.84
C PRO A 222 -14.41 16.16 4.85
N ASP A 223 -15.05 15.06 5.29
CA ASP A 223 -14.44 13.72 5.36
C ASP A 223 -13.96 13.18 4.00
N ARG A 224 -14.49 13.70 2.89
CA ARG A 224 -13.97 13.40 1.53
C ARG A 224 -12.55 13.95 1.30
N ASN A 225 -12.06 14.91 2.06
CA ASN A 225 -10.69 15.38 1.92
C ASN A 225 -9.71 14.25 2.28
N ILE A 226 -8.71 14.00 1.43
CA ILE A 226 -7.79 12.85 1.63
C ILE A 226 -6.95 12.96 2.90
N TYR A 227 -6.68 14.16 3.39
CA TYR A 227 -5.92 14.35 4.63
C TYR A 227 -6.80 14.12 5.87
N VAL A 228 -8.11 14.39 5.79
CA VAL A 228 -9.06 13.99 6.84
C VAL A 228 -9.22 12.48 6.84
N LEU A 229 -9.32 11.85 5.66
CA LEU A 229 -9.39 10.40 5.55
C LEU A 229 -8.16 9.72 6.22
N ARG A 230 -6.95 10.17 5.91
CA ARG A 230 -5.73 9.66 6.55
C ARG A 230 -5.71 9.86 8.07
N LEU A 231 -6.24 11.00 8.53
CA LEU A 231 -6.36 11.28 9.96
C LEU A 231 -7.36 10.35 10.65
N LEU A 232 -8.47 10.02 9.98
CA LEU A 232 -9.46 9.05 10.48
C LEU A 232 -8.84 7.65 10.57
N ASP A 233 -8.07 7.22 9.58
CA ASP A 233 -7.39 5.92 9.59
C ASP A 233 -6.41 5.82 10.79
N LEU A 234 -5.56 6.85 10.97
CA LEU A 234 -4.63 6.95 12.10
C LEU A 234 -5.34 6.96 13.47
N ALA A 235 -6.42 7.71 13.59
CA ALA A 235 -7.22 7.77 14.80
C ALA A 235 -7.90 6.41 15.09
N THR A 236 -8.37 5.73 14.05
CA THR A 236 -8.96 4.39 14.17
C THR A 236 -7.91 3.37 14.65
N ASP A 237 -6.68 3.41 14.11
CA ASP A 237 -5.58 2.55 14.57
C ASP A 237 -5.26 2.78 16.06
N ALA A 238 -5.23 4.05 16.47
CA ALA A 238 -4.98 4.41 17.87
C ALA A 238 -6.09 3.95 18.80
N CYS A 239 -7.37 4.16 18.43
CA CYS A 239 -8.52 3.70 19.20
C CYS A 239 -8.54 2.17 19.36
N ILE A 240 -8.29 1.42 18.28
CA ILE A 240 -8.20 -0.05 18.36
C ILE A 240 -7.08 -0.49 19.30
N SER A 241 -5.92 0.17 19.25
CA SER A 241 -4.78 -0.14 20.10
C SER A 241 -4.99 0.20 21.58
N LEU A 242 -5.95 1.07 21.88
CA LEU A 242 -6.34 1.51 23.23
C LEU A 242 -7.66 0.87 23.71
N ASP A 243 -8.17 -0.14 22.98
CA ASP A 243 -9.44 -0.83 23.28
C ASP A 243 -10.70 0.08 23.26
N ASP A 244 -10.63 1.26 22.64
CA ASP A 244 -11.78 2.17 22.45
C ASP A 244 -12.50 1.84 21.12
N TYR A 245 -13.20 0.70 21.12
CA TYR A 245 -13.81 0.15 19.91
C TYR A 245 -15.02 0.96 19.41
N GLU A 246 -15.76 1.62 20.29
CA GLU A 246 -16.87 2.50 19.94
C GLU A 246 -16.39 3.71 19.12
N THR A 247 -15.37 4.41 19.59
CA THR A 247 -14.80 5.55 18.87
C THR A 247 -14.10 5.10 17.58
N ALA A 248 -13.42 3.95 17.61
CA ALA A 248 -12.84 3.35 16.40
C ALA A 248 -13.91 3.10 15.33
N LEU A 249 -15.08 2.57 15.72
CA LEU A 249 -16.18 2.32 14.79
C LEU A 249 -16.75 3.62 14.22
N GLU A 250 -16.85 4.69 15.02
CA GLU A 250 -17.29 6.00 14.53
C GLU A 250 -16.37 6.53 13.43
N TYR A 251 -15.04 6.51 13.66
CA TYR A 251 -14.07 6.95 12.66
C TYR A 251 -14.03 6.07 11.42
N GLY A 252 -14.06 4.74 11.58
CA GLY A 252 -14.12 3.80 10.46
C GLY A 252 -15.38 4.02 9.59
N ASN A 253 -16.55 4.20 10.21
CA ASN A 253 -17.79 4.50 9.47
C ASN A 253 -17.71 5.82 8.69
N ARG A 254 -17.08 6.86 9.27
CA ARG A 254 -16.84 8.13 8.57
C ARG A 254 -15.91 7.95 7.35
N ALA A 255 -14.91 7.08 7.45
CA ALA A 255 -13.98 6.79 6.36
C ALA A 255 -14.64 6.04 5.18
N LEU A 256 -15.63 5.18 5.43
CA LEU A 256 -16.22 4.29 4.41
C LEU A 256 -16.74 5.00 3.15
N GLU A 257 -17.38 6.17 3.28
CA GLU A 257 -17.90 6.88 2.11
C GLU A 257 -16.76 7.44 1.24
N SER A 258 -15.69 7.92 1.86
CA SER A 258 -14.48 8.36 1.15
C SER A 258 -13.75 7.17 0.50
N TYR A 259 -13.68 6.02 1.19
CA TYR A 259 -13.15 4.79 0.59
C TYR A 259 -13.95 4.37 -0.65
N LYS A 260 -15.29 4.42 -0.58
CA LYS A 260 -16.18 4.14 -1.72
C LYS A 260 -16.00 5.14 -2.87
N LEU A 261 -15.78 6.42 -2.56
CA LEU A 261 -15.57 7.46 -3.56
C LEU A 261 -14.25 7.29 -4.32
N TYR A 262 -13.15 7.00 -3.62
CA TYR A 262 -11.81 6.98 -4.22
C TYR A 262 -11.41 5.61 -4.75
N TYR A 263 -11.79 4.53 -4.07
CA TYR A 263 -11.51 3.16 -4.46
C TYR A 263 -12.70 2.57 -5.23
N SER A 264 -12.70 2.77 -6.55
CA SER A 264 -13.71 2.21 -7.46
C SER A 264 -13.84 0.70 -7.31
N ASP A 265 -15.07 0.19 -7.20
CA ASP A 265 -15.29 -1.25 -7.08
C ASP A 265 -14.91 -2.02 -8.35
N PRO A 266 -14.30 -3.21 -8.22
CA PRO A 266 -13.81 -3.83 -6.98
C PRO A 266 -12.35 -3.45 -6.68
N HIS A 267 -12.08 -2.94 -5.46
CA HIS A 267 -10.72 -2.59 -5.02
C HIS A 267 -10.34 -3.24 -3.68
N PRO A 268 -9.12 -3.80 -3.53
CA PRO A 268 -8.72 -4.50 -2.30
C PRO A 268 -8.75 -3.62 -1.05
N SER A 269 -8.26 -2.37 -1.10
CA SER A 269 -8.27 -1.46 0.07
C SER A 269 -9.66 -1.20 0.64
N ARG A 270 -10.67 -1.01 -0.22
CA ARG A 270 -12.06 -0.86 0.25
C ARG A 270 -12.58 -2.13 0.91
N ALA A 271 -12.21 -3.29 0.39
CA ALA A 271 -12.62 -4.56 0.98
C ALA A 271 -12.00 -4.80 2.36
N VAL A 272 -10.73 -4.44 2.53
CA VAL A 272 -10.02 -4.52 3.81
C VAL A 272 -10.63 -3.56 4.83
N GLU A 273 -10.97 -2.34 4.41
CA GLU A 273 -11.63 -1.38 5.30
C GLU A 273 -13.03 -1.84 5.74
N LEU A 274 -13.82 -2.39 4.81
CA LEU A 274 -15.11 -3.02 5.15
C LEU A 274 -14.96 -4.21 6.10
N LEU A 275 -13.90 -5.01 5.94
CA LEU A 275 -13.59 -6.10 6.87
C LEU A 275 -13.24 -5.55 8.26
N ARG A 276 -12.43 -4.49 8.33
CA ARG A 276 -12.05 -3.82 9.58
C ARG A 276 -13.28 -3.28 10.32
N VAL A 277 -14.11 -2.49 9.65
CA VAL A 277 -15.35 -1.96 10.21
C VAL A 277 -16.32 -3.08 10.61
N GLY A 278 -16.46 -4.12 9.77
CA GLY A 278 -17.28 -5.28 10.08
C GLY A 278 -16.83 -6.02 11.35
N LYS A 279 -15.51 -6.15 11.58
CA LYS A 279 -14.95 -6.74 12.80
C LYS A 279 -15.33 -5.90 14.03
N LEU A 280 -15.24 -4.57 13.95
CA LEU A 280 -15.64 -3.66 15.03
C LEU A 280 -17.14 -3.76 15.33
N GLN A 281 -17.99 -3.75 14.30
CA GLN A 281 -19.44 -3.92 14.43
C GLN A 281 -19.80 -5.26 15.08
N HIS A 282 -19.15 -6.36 14.66
CA HIS A 282 -19.36 -7.68 15.22
C HIS A 282 -18.99 -7.73 16.71
N TYR A 283 -17.83 -7.18 17.07
CA TYR A 283 -17.36 -7.10 18.45
C TYR A 283 -18.31 -6.32 19.36
N LEU A 284 -18.87 -5.22 18.86
CA LEU A 284 -19.84 -4.37 19.57
C LEU A 284 -21.29 -4.92 19.56
N GLY A 285 -21.51 -6.13 19.03
CA GLY A 285 -22.83 -6.77 18.98
C GLY A 285 -23.79 -6.17 17.94
N ARG A 286 -23.31 -5.32 17.03
CA ARG A 286 -24.10 -4.72 15.94
C ARG A 286 -24.18 -5.69 14.75
N LEU A 287 -24.84 -6.82 14.98
CA LEU A 287 -24.78 -7.98 14.07
C LEU A 287 -25.33 -7.69 12.66
N GLU A 288 -26.44 -6.96 12.54
CA GLU A 288 -27.01 -6.63 11.22
C GLU A 288 -26.06 -5.76 10.38
N GLU A 289 -25.46 -4.74 10.99
CA GLU A 289 -24.46 -3.88 10.36
C GLU A 289 -23.22 -4.69 9.96
N ALA A 290 -22.72 -5.53 10.88
CA ALA A 290 -21.57 -6.40 10.65
C ALA A 290 -21.80 -7.36 9.47
N GLN A 291 -22.98 -7.98 9.39
CA GLN A 291 -23.36 -8.84 8.27
C GLN A 291 -23.33 -8.08 6.95
N GLY A 292 -23.85 -6.85 6.92
CA GLY A 292 -23.81 -5.98 5.75
C GLY A 292 -22.38 -5.67 5.29
N SER A 293 -21.51 -5.28 6.22
CA SER A 293 -20.10 -4.97 5.96
C SER A 293 -19.33 -6.20 5.47
N PHE A 294 -19.47 -7.35 6.14
CA PHE A 294 -18.82 -8.60 5.72
C PHE A 294 -19.31 -9.10 4.36
N THR A 295 -20.59 -8.93 4.04
CA THR A 295 -21.13 -9.32 2.72
C THR A 295 -20.49 -8.49 1.61
N GLN A 296 -20.43 -7.16 1.77
CA GLN A 296 -19.78 -6.28 0.81
C GLN A 296 -18.27 -6.58 0.68
N ALA A 297 -17.58 -6.77 1.81
CA ALA A 297 -16.16 -7.16 1.82
C ALA A 297 -15.94 -8.47 1.05
N TYR A 298 -16.77 -9.50 1.29
CA TYR A 298 -16.68 -10.79 0.61
C TYR A 298 -16.90 -10.67 -0.90
N ASP A 299 -17.88 -9.86 -1.31
CA ASP A 299 -18.20 -9.64 -2.72
C ASP A 299 -17.08 -8.95 -3.50
N ILE A 300 -16.32 -8.06 -2.84
CA ILE A 300 -15.14 -7.44 -3.44
C ILE A 300 -13.95 -8.41 -3.39
N MET A 301 -13.70 -9.05 -2.23
CA MET A 301 -12.55 -9.93 -2.03
C MET A 301 -12.57 -11.19 -2.91
N LYS A 302 -13.75 -11.74 -3.23
CA LYS A 302 -13.85 -12.88 -4.17
C LYS A 302 -13.29 -12.56 -5.55
N VAL A 303 -13.32 -11.29 -5.96
CA VAL A 303 -12.74 -10.80 -7.21
C VAL A 303 -11.26 -10.45 -7.00
N THR A 304 -10.97 -9.56 -6.04
CA THR A 304 -9.65 -8.95 -5.86
C THR A 304 -8.61 -9.90 -5.29
N HIS A 305 -8.99 -10.77 -4.35
CA HIS A 305 -8.11 -11.74 -3.68
C HIS A 305 -8.34 -13.17 -4.19
N GLY A 306 -9.60 -13.53 -4.45
CA GLY A 306 -10.01 -14.86 -4.88
C GLY A 306 -10.54 -15.73 -3.73
N THR A 307 -11.38 -16.72 -4.06
CA THR A 307 -12.13 -17.51 -3.07
C THR A 307 -11.29 -18.37 -2.13
N ALA A 308 -10.03 -18.64 -2.49
CA ALA A 308 -9.08 -19.43 -1.71
C ALA A 308 -8.17 -18.59 -0.82
N HIS A 309 -8.18 -17.26 -0.97
CA HIS A 309 -7.29 -16.37 -0.23
C HIS A 309 -7.62 -16.38 1.27
N ILE A 310 -6.59 -16.26 2.12
CA ILE A 310 -6.72 -16.31 3.59
C ILE A 310 -7.78 -15.32 4.09
N LEU A 311 -7.68 -14.04 3.71
CA LEU A 311 -8.67 -13.03 4.09
C LEU A 311 -10.09 -13.32 3.57
N THR A 312 -10.22 -13.83 2.34
CA THR A 312 -11.55 -14.15 1.79
C THR A 312 -12.21 -15.28 2.58
N ASN A 313 -11.41 -16.25 3.05
CA ASN A 313 -11.88 -17.28 3.97
C ASN A 313 -12.19 -16.73 5.36
N GLU A 314 -11.40 -15.77 5.85
CA GLU A 314 -11.66 -15.08 7.12
C GLU A 314 -13.00 -14.34 7.10
N VAL A 315 -13.27 -13.53 6.06
CA VAL A 315 -14.55 -12.83 5.89
C VAL A 315 -15.69 -13.83 5.79
N ARG A 316 -15.52 -14.94 5.05
CA ARG A 316 -16.54 -15.99 4.94
C ARG A 316 -16.85 -16.61 6.31
N ARG A 317 -15.83 -16.89 7.12
CA ARG A 317 -15.99 -17.41 8.49
C ARG A 317 -16.75 -16.40 9.35
N LYS A 318 -16.33 -15.13 9.33
CA LYS A 318 -16.98 -14.06 10.09
C LYS A 318 -18.44 -13.84 9.70
N LEU A 319 -18.75 -13.94 8.41
CA LEU A 319 -20.12 -13.89 7.91
C LEU A 319 -20.96 -15.06 8.44
N SER A 320 -20.38 -16.26 8.50
CA SER A 320 -21.06 -17.46 9.03
C SER A 320 -21.31 -17.36 10.54
N GLU A 321 -20.35 -16.82 11.30
CA GLU A 321 -20.49 -16.53 12.73
C GLU A 321 -21.65 -15.54 12.97
N CYS A 322 -21.64 -14.42 12.24
CA CYS A 322 -22.66 -13.39 12.36
C CYS A 322 -24.07 -13.90 12.02
N GLN A 323 -24.20 -14.70 10.95
CA GLN A 323 -25.46 -15.34 10.57
C GLN A 323 -25.95 -16.35 11.62
N ALA A 324 -25.04 -17.15 12.20
CA ALA A 324 -25.38 -18.10 13.24
C ALA A 324 -25.83 -17.42 14.53
N GLU A 325 -25.26 -16.26 14.86
CA GLU A 325 -25.66 -15.44 16.01
C GLU A 325 -27.02 -14.78 15.78
N LEU A 326 -27.24 -14.18 14.61
CA LEU A 326 -28.55 -13.61 14.24
C LEU A 326 -29.68 -14.64 14.23
N GLY A 327 -29.41 -15.86 13.77
CA GLY A 327 -30.38 -16.96 13.77
C GLY A 327 -30.68 -17.56 15.16
N ARG A 328 -29.97 -17.13 16.21
CA ARG A 328 -30.20 -17.53 17.62
C ARG A 328 -31.01 -16.48 18.41
N VAL A 329 -31.30 -15.32 17.82
CA VAL A 329 -32.04 -14.21 18.45
C VAL A 329 -33.55 -14.39 18.27
#